data_AF-A0A7Y5HKE8-F1
#
_entry.id   AF-A0A7Y5HKE8-F1
#
_cell.length_a   1.000
_cell.length_b   1.000
_cell.length_c   1.000
_cell.angle_alpha   90.00
_cell.angle_beta   90.00
_cell.angle_gamma   90.00
#
_symmetry.space_group_name_H-M   'P 1'
#
loop_
_entity.id
_entity.type
_entity.pdbx_description
1 polymer ?
#
loop_
_entity_poly.entity_id
_entity_poly.type
_entity_poly.pdbx_seq_one_letter_code
_entity_poly.pdbx_strand_id
1 'polypeptide(L)'
;WVGCSGNAERAAIRTASVLLDPARPETAIPVEGFLYEPETGSPERLLALSAFRGALGLEADAEGKARFRERGAAFLVDRESEAEVEALVPGTGVPSVRLRTGPDGRFAGSITLPADALRSRLVDRGFTRGWLPVAILSTDPPGEGWVQCLGPEGTTVVSDIDDTVKDTQVLDREEMLANTFLREFRAVPGMAAAYDRWAREGAAFHWLSAGPVPLQGFLEEFLADEGFPAGAFTMREFRWSKGPIDDLLHGDPAAFKGRVLDGLAERFPRRRFVLVGDSGERDPEAYGAFARRHPGRVAGILNHRKAGFEANGMGVWAVPEARTAEVGALFAAEPAVTHCYLRPTYPDWRFNVFTMVHADDTARCEEILRGMSQRSGVADYGVLYSYKEFKKVRQLYFTGAIARWEQAHGLKPGAD
;
A
#
# COMPACT_ATOMS: atom_id res chain seq x y z
N TRP A 1 -1.24 -19.77 5.41
CA TRP A 1 -2.14 -20.47 4.47
C TRP A 1 -1.54 -21.76 3.89
N VAL A 2 -0.53 -22.39 4.52
CA VAL A 2 0.11 -23.59 3.96
C VAL A 2 0.36 -24.63 5.06
N GLY A 3 0.14 -25.91 4.73
CA GLY A 3 0.73 -27.04 5.47
C GLY A 3 -0.20 -27.83 6.41
N CYS A 4 -1.25 -28.47 5.89
CA CYS A 4 -1.85 -29.68 6.48
C CYS A 4 -2.52 -30.48 5.37
N SER A 5 -2.42 -31.80 5.38
CA SER A 5 -3.11 -32.70 4.46
C SER A 5 -4.46 -33.14 5.05
N GLY A 6 -5.57 -33.00 4.32
CA GLY A 6 -6.89 -33.49 4.70
C GLY A 6 -8.05 -32.59 4.24
N ASN A 7 -9.21 -33.20 3.97
CA ASN A 7 -10.48 -32.55 3.58
C ASN A 7 -11.23 -31.94 4.79
N ALA A 8 -10.52 -31.46 5.80
CA ALA A 8 -11.18 -30.85 6.96
C ALA A 8 -11.51 -29.38 6.64
N GLU A 9 -12.69 -28.91 7.07
CA GLU A 9 -13.06 -27.50 7.04
C GLU A 9 -11.96 -26.63 7.67
N ARG A 10 -11.63 -25.51 7.01
CA ARG A 10 -10.64 -24.55 7.47
C ARG A 10 -11.21 -23.17 7.54
N ALA A 11 -10.70 -22.40 8.49
CA ALA A 11 -11.03 -21.00 8.62
C ALA A 11 -9.80 -20.13 8.33
N ALA A 12 -9.96 -19.17 7.42
CA ALA A 12 -9.00 -18.09 7.23
C ALA A 12 -9.55 -16.81 7.85
N ILE A 13 -8.91 -16.37 8.94
CA ILE A 13 -9.26 -15.11 9.60
C ILE A 13 -8.55 -13.96 8.87
N ARG A 14 -9.30 -12.91 8.56
CA ARG A 14 -8.73 -11.65 8.07
C ARG A 14 -8.09 -10.91 9.24
N THR A 15 -6.82 -10.57 9.08
CA THR A 15 -6.19 -9.61 9.97
C THR A 15 -6.92 -8.27 9.89
N ALA A 16 -7.20 -7.67 11.04
CA ALA A 16 -7.81 -6.35 11.13
C ALA A 16 -7.10 -5.51 12.20
N SER A 17 -7.21 -4.19 12.11
CA SER A 17 -6.77 -3.28 13.17
C SER A 17 -7.96 -2.70 13.92
N VAL A 18 -7.85 -2.66 15.25
CA VAL A 18 -8.85 -2.10 16.18
C VAL A 18 -8.23 -1.02 17.06
N LEU A 19 -9.00 0.04 17.34
CA LEU A 19 -8.60 1.09 18.26
C LEU A 19 -8.78 0.62 19.71
N LEU A 20 -7.67 0.50 20.42
CA LEU A 20 -7.62 0.30 21.86
C LEU A 20 -7.62 1.68 22.53
N ASP A 21 -8.81 2.15 22.88
CA ASP A 21 -8.97 3.40 23.62
C ASP A 21 -9.00 3.13 25.13
N PRO A 22 -7.98 3.55 25.90
CA PRO A 22 -7.93 3.33 27.34
C PRO A 22 -9.12 3.92 28.10
N ALA A 23 -9.84 4.88 27.52
CA ALA A 23 -11.01 5.50 28.12
C ALA A 23 -12.28 4.65 27.95
N ARG A 24 -12.28 3.64 27.08
CA ARG A 24 -13.43 2.76 26.87
C ARG A 24 -13.35 1.55 27.82
N PRO A 25 -14.44 1.21 28.52
CA PRO A 25 -14.46 0.06 29.43
C PRO A 25 -14.38 -1.28 28.68
N GLU A 26 -14.81 -1.30 27.42
CA GLU A 26 -14.83 -2.47 26.55
C GLU A 26 -14.48 -2.11 25.11
N THR A 27 -14.01 -3.08 24.34
CA THR A 27 -13.65 -2.94 22.93
C THR A 27 -14.23 -4.10 22.13
N ALA A 28 -14.95 -3.79 21.04
CA ALA A 28 -15.42 -4.79 20.10
C ALA A 28 -14.26 -5.23 19.19
N ILE A 29 -13.83 -6.48 19.33
CA ILE A 29 -12.77 -7.09 18.53
C ILE A 29 -13.41 -7.68 17.28
N PRO A 30 -13.08 -7.18 16.08
CA PRO A 30 -13.63 -7.72 14.85
C PRO A 30 -13.17 -9.16 14.63
N VAL A 31 -14.09 -9.99 14.18
CA VAL A 31 -13.84 -11.37 13.77
C VAL A 31 -14.43 -11.54 12.38
N GLU A 32 -13.56 -11.55 11.38
CA GLU A 32 -13.93 -11.62 9.97
C GLU A 32 -13.09 -12.69 9.29
N GLY A 33 -13.69 -13.46 8.39
CA GLY A 33 -12.97 -14.53 7.71
C GLY A 33 -13.81 -15.31 6.71
N PHE A 34 -13.26 -16.44 6.31
CA PHE A 34 -13.91 -17.39 5.42
C PHE A 34 -13.77 -18.80 5.99
N LEU A 35 -14.85 -19.57 5.89
CA LEU A 35 -14.83 -21.02 6.07
C LEU A 35 -14.77 -21.67 4.69
N TYR A 36 -13.85 -22.63 4.52
CA TYR A 36 -13.63 -23.28 3.25
C TYR A 36 -13.03 -24.68 3.43
N GLU A 37 -13.31 -25.58 2.48
CA GLU A 37 -12.64 -26.87 2.41
C GLU A 37 -11.53 -26.85 1.34
N PRO A 38 -10.27 -27.13 1.73
CA PRO A 38 -9.20 -27.32 0.77
C PRO A 38 -9.35 -28.72 0.15
N GLU A 39 -10.06 -28.80 -0.96
CA GLU A 39 -10.14 -30.04 -1.72
C GLU A 39 -8.78 -30.34 -2.35
N THR A 40 -8.08 -31.40 -1.88
CA THR A 40 -6.77 -31.77 -2.41
C THR A 40 -6.87 -33.05 -3.22
N GLY A 41 -6.81 -32.93 -4.56
CA GLY A 41 -6.52 -34.07 -5.44
C GLY A 41 -7.68 -34.65 -6.26
N SER A 42 -8.84 -33.99 -6.34
CA SER A 42 -9.90 -34.43 -7.28
C SER A 42 -9.50 -34.18 -8.75
N PRO A 43 -9.78 -35.11 -9.67
CA PRO A 43 -9.53 -34.93 -11.11
C PRO A 43 -10.20 -33.67 -11.67
N GLU A 44 -11.41 -33.36 -11.22
CA GLU A 44 -12.17 -32.17 -11.60
C GLU A 44 -11.43 -30.89 -11.21
N ARG A 45 -10.85 -30.85 -10.01
CA ARG A 45 -10.07 -29.69 -9.56
C ARG A 45 -8.76 -29.54 -10.31
N LEU A 46 -8.06 -30.63 -10.61
CA LEU A 46 -6.86 -30.58 -11.44
C LEU A 46 -7.17 -30.04 -12.85
N LEU A 47 -8.33 -30.42 -13.40
CA LEU A 47 -8.82 -29.87 -14.66
C LEU A 47 -9.15 -28.39 -14.53
N ALA A 48 -9.85 -27.98 -13.46
CA ALA A 48 -10.19 -26.58 -13.20
C ALA A 48 -8.94 -25.70 -13.02
N LEU A 49 -7.90 -26.18 -12.31
CA LEU A 49 -6.61 -25.51 -12.19
C LEU A 49 -5.91 -25.37 -13.54
N SER A 50 -5.93 -26.42 -14.37
CA SER A 50 -5.35 -26.37 -15.71
C SER A 50 -6.09 -25.38 -16.60
N ALA A 51 -7.43 -25.37 -16.58
CA ALA A 51 -8.27 -24.42 -17.29
C ALA A 51 -8.04 -22.98 -16.81
N PHE A 52 -7.91 -22.76 -15.50
CA PHE A 52 -7.62 -21.46 -14.91
C PHE A 52 -6.25 -20.94 -15.37
N ARG A 53 -5.20 -21.77 -15.33
CA ARG A 53 -3.88 -21.42 -15.87
C ARG A 53 -3.95 -21.06 -17.35
N GLY A 54 -4.67 -21.86 -18.13
CA GLY A 54 -4.87 -21.64 -19.57
C GLY A 54 -5.58 -20.33 -19.86
N ALA A 55 -6.63 -19.99 -19.08
CA ALA A 55 -7.32 -18.71 -19.18
C ALA A 55 -6.40 -17.52 -18.88
N LEU A 56 -5.45 -17.68 -17.96
CA LEU A 56 -4.43 -16.66 -17.67
C LEU A 56 -3.33 -16.57 -18.74
N GLY A 57 -3.29 -17.49 -19.71
CA GLY A 57 -2.26 -17.51 -20.76
C GLY A 57 -0.87 -17.86 -20.25
N LEU A 58 -0.79 -18.59 -19.12
CA LEU A 58 0.46 -18.84 -18.41
C LEU A 58 1.14 -20.13 -18.88
N GLU A 59 2.17 -20.02 -19.70
CA GLU A 59 3.08 -21.13 -20.00
C GLU A 59 4.12 -21.32 -18.89
N ALA A 60 4.35 -22.57 -18.49
CA ALA A 60 5.16 -22.87 -17.32
C ALA A 60 5.90 -24.21 -17.44
N ASP A 61 7.12 -24.24 -16.92
CA ASP A 61 7.90 -25.45 -16.69
C ASP A 61 7.33 -26.26 -15.48
N ALA A 62 8.04 -27.31 -15.07
CA ALA A 62 7.59 -28.18 -13.99
C ALA A 62 7.46 -27.43 -12.64
N GLU A 63 8.40 -26.54 -12.32
CA GLU A 63 8.38 -25.76 -11.08
C GLU A 63 7.27 -24.70 -11.10
N GLY A 64 7.14 -23.96 -12.21
CA GLY A 64 6.08 -22.99 -12.39
C GLY A 64 4.69 -23.62 -12.32
N LYS A 65 4.52 -24.83 -12.87
CA LYS A 65 3.27 -25.60 -12.70
C LYS A 65 3.02 -26.00 -11.25
N ALA A 66 4.07 -26.33 -10.48
CA ALA A 66 3.93 -26.64 -9.07
C ALA A 66 3.49 -25.41 -8.26
N ARG A 67 4.16 -24.26 -8.45
CA ARG A 67 3.77 -22.99 -7.80
C ARG A 67 2.38 -22.53 -8.22
N PHE A 68 2.01 -22.71 -9.48
CA PHE A 68 0.66 -22.40 -9.95
C PHE A 68 -0.38 -23.25 -9.23
N ARG A 69 -0.14 -24.57 -9.08
CA ARG A 69 -1.09 -25.45 -8.38
C ARG A 69 -1.30 -24.99 -6.94
N GLU A 70 -0.25 -24.55 -6.27
CA GLU A 70 -0.33 -24.05 -4.90
C GLU A 70 -1.12 -22.73 -4.81
N ARG A 71 -0.69 -21.71 -5.54
CA ARG A 71 -1.30 -20.36 -5.47
C ARG A 71 -2.67 -20.30 -6.15
N GLY A 72 -2.82 -20.98 -7.27
CA GLY A 72 -4.08 -21.08 -8.02
C GLY A 72 -5.15 -21.85 -7.25
N ALA A 73 -4.79 -22.84 -6.43
CA ALA A 73 -5.75 -23.58 -5.62
C ALA A 73 -6.48 -22.71 -4.60
N ALA A 74 -5.86 -21.63 -4.11
CA ALA A 74 -6.50 -20.68 -3.20
C ALA A 74 -7.71 -19.96 -3.81
N PHE A 75 -7.79 -19.90 -5.15
CA PHE A 75 -8.92 -19.30 -5.86
C PHE A 75 -10.09 -20.27 -6.06
N LEU A 76 -9.85 -21.57 -5.93
CA LEU A 76 -10.80 -22.64 -6.24
C LEU A 76 -11.28 -23.38 -5.00
N VAL A 77 -11.14 -22.83 -3.81
CA VAL A 77 -11.60 -23.48 -2.56
C VAL A 77 -13.12 -23.67 -2.55
N ASP A 78 -13.59 -24.77 -1.99
CA ASP A 78 -15.02 -24.94 -1.73
C ASP A 78 -15.41 -24.07 -0.54
N ARG A 79 -16.51 -23.33 -0.66
CA ARG A 79 -16.90 -22.30 0.31
C ARG A 79 -18.12 -22.76 1.07
N GLU A 80 -17.94 -22.98 2.36
CA GLU A 80 -19.00 -23.51 3.23
C GLU A 80 -20.07 -22.45 3.50
N SER A 81 -21.24 -22.61 2.86
CA SER A 81 -22.37 -21.68 2.98
C SER A 81 -23.28 -22.01 4.15
N GLU A 82 -23.79 -20.98 4.84
CA GLU A 82 -24.76 -21.11 5.94
C GLU A 82 -24.27 -21.96 7.14
N ALA A 83 -22.96 -22.16 7.26
CA ALA A 83 -22.29 -22.89 8.31
C ALA A 83 -22.17 -22.06 9.60
N GLU A 84 -22.25 -22.72 10.76
CA GLU A 84 -22.03 -22.09 12.07
C GLU A 84 -20.52 -21.93 12.32
N VAL A 85 -20.10 -20.75 12.75
CA VAL A 85 -18.71 -20.43 13.05
C VAL A 85 -18.62 -20.02 14.51
N GLU A 86 -17.95 -20.82 15.33
CA GLU A 86 -17.70 -20.49 16.74
C GLU A 86 -16.33 -19.83 16.89
N ALA A 87 -16.29 -18.61 17.43
CA ALA A 87 -15.06 -17.84 17.58
C ALA A 87 -14.84 -17.36 19.02
N LEU A 88 -13.58 -17.32 19.48
CA LEU A 88 -13.23 -16.75 20.78
C LEU A 88 -11.85 -16.11 20.80
N VAL A 89 -11.56 -15.34 21.85
CA VAL A 89 -10.24 -14.78 22.13
C VAL A 89 -9.61 -15.57 23.28
N PRO A 90 -8.61 -16.44 23.00
CA PRO A 90 -8.11 -17.39 23.99
C PRO A 90 -7.61 -16.74 25.29
N GLY A 91 -7.92 -17.38 26.41
CA GLY A 91 -7.45 -16.96 27.73
C GLY A 91 -8.13 -15.70 28.31
N THR A 92 -9.05 -15.04 27.61
CA THR A 92 -9.74 -13.86 28.16
C THR A 92 -10.78 -14.18 29.21
N GLY A 93 -11.28 -15.42 29.26
CA GLY A 93 -12.44 -15.80 30.07
C GLY A 93 -13.77 -15.30 29.51
N VAL A 94 -13.76 -14.56 28.39
CA VAL A 94 -14.96 -14.15 27.67
C VAL A 94 -15.48 -15.35 26.86
N PRO A 95 -16.79 -15.65 26.91
CA PRO A 95 -17.38 -16.74 26.14
C PRO A 95 -17.16 -16.60 24.63
N SER A 96 -17.19 -17.72 23.93
CA SER A 96 -17.22 -17.73 22.47
C SER A 96 -18.48 -17.04 21.93
N VAL A 97 -18.38 -16.53 20.71
CA VAL A 97 -19.49 -16.01 19.92
C VAL A 97 -19.77 -16.96 18.77
N ARG A 98 -21.06 -17.10 18.42
CA ARG A 98 -21.48 -17.85 17.23
C ARG A 98 -21.82 -16.88 16.12
N LEU A 99 -21.18 -17.09 14.98
CA LEU A 99 -21.37 -16.39 13.73
C LEU A 99 -21.91 -17.38 12.70
N ARG A 100 -22.30 -16.87 11.53
CA ARG A 100 -22.74 -17.70 10.41
C ARG A 100 -22.07 -17.26 9.13
N THR A 101 -21.73 -18.22 8.27
CA THR A 101 -21.25 -17.90 6.93
C THR A 101 -22.39 -17.48 6.02
N GLY A 102 -22.14 -16.49 5.16
CA GLY A 102 -23.02 -16.18 4.05
C GLY A 102 -22.85 -17.17 2.89
N PRO A 103 -23.56 -16.93 1.76
CA PRO A 103 -23.53 -17.82 0.59
C PRO A 103 -22.16 -18.01 -0.07
N ASP A 104 -21.18 -17.17 0.28
CA ASP A 104 -19.82 -17.21 -0.26
C ASP A 104 -18.78 -17.60 0.79
N GLY A 105 -19.21 -18.30 1.86
CA GLY A 105 -18.34 -18.82 2.91
C GLY A 105 -17.83 -17.77 3.91
N ARG A 106 -18.23 -16.50 3.77
CA ARG A 106 -17.77 -15.39 4.62
C ARG A 106 -18.53 -15.31 5.92
N PHE A 107 -17.82 -15.05 7.00
CA PHE A 107 -18.42 -14.62 8.26
C PHE A 107 -17.83 -13.29 8.72
N ALA A 108 -18.63 -12.50 9.43
CA ALA A 108 -18.21 -11.25 10.04
C ALA A 108 -18.98 -11.02 11.35
N GLY A 109 -18.30 -10.57 12.38
CA GLY A 109 -18.89 -10.25 13.67
C GLY A 109 -17.87 -9.62 14.61
N SER A 110 -18.18 -9.60 15.91
CA SER A 110 -17.26 -9.07 16.91
C SER A 110 -17.38 -9.76 18.26
N ILE A 111 -16.26 -9.86 18.97
CA ILE A 111 -16.20 -10.29 20.37
C ILE A 111 -15.93 -9.05 21.22
N THR A 112 -16.85 -8.70 22.12
CA THR A 112 -16.65 -7.57 23.03
C THR A 112 -15.78 -8.00 24.20
N LEU A 113 -14.62 -7.35 24.37
CA LEU A 113 -13.69 -7.62 25.45
C LEU A 113 -13.61 -6.45 26.43
N PRO A 114 -13.70 -6.69 27.74
CA PRO A 114 -13.31 -5.73 28.77
C PRO A 114 -11.86 -5.28 28.64
N ALA A 115 -11.57 -4.03 29.02
CA ALA A 115 -10.25 -3.43 28.86
C ALA A 115 -9.11 -4.16 29.61
N ASP A 116 -9.42 -4.77 30.76
CA ASP A 116 -8.49 -5.57 31.57
C ASP A 116 -8.19 -6.94 30.94
N ALA A 117 -9.21 -7.61 30.41
CA ALA A 117 -9.07 -8.86 29.66
C ALA A 117 -8.21 -8.67 28.40
N LEU A 118 -8.34 -7.51 27.76
CA LEU A 118 -7.56 -7.18 26.56
C LEU A 118 -6.08 -6.93 26.88
N ARG A 119 -5.77 -6.05 27.86
CA ARG A 119 -4.37 -5.67 28.17
C ARG A 119 -3.49 -6.85 28.57
N SER A 120 -4.04 -7.82 29.29
CA SER A 120 -3.31 -9.01 29.75
C SER A 120 -3.02 -10.02 28.63
N ARG A 121 -3.67 -9.87 27.46
CA ARG A 121 -3.58 -10.81 26.33
C ARG A 121 -2.87 -10.28 25.10
N LEU A 122 -2.48 -9.00 25.12
CA LEU A 122 -1.67 -8.43 24.05
C LEU A 122 -0.28 -9.05 24.03
N VAL A 123 0.08 -9.59 22.88
CA VAL A 123 1.41 -10.14 22.61
C VAL A 123 2.15 -9.28 21.60
N ASP A 124 3.43 -9.58 21.47
CA ASP A 124 4.30 -9.00 20.46
C ASP A 124 4.33 -9.96 19.27
N ARG A 125 4.05 -9.45 18.06
CA ARG A 125 4.33 -10.18 16.81
C ARG A 125 5.35 -9.40 16.00
N GLY A 126 6.53 -10.00 15.82
CA GLY A 126 7.70 -9.34 15.25
C GLY A 126 8.26 -8.30 16.22
N PHE A 127 7.96 -7.02 15.96
CA PHE A 127 8.49 -5.87 16.71
C PHE A 127 7.41 -4.93 17.23
N THR A 128 6.12 -5.28 17.09
CA THR A 128 5.00 -4.47 17.56
C THR A 128 4.23 -5.21 18.66
N ARG A 129 4.18 -4.60 19.85
CA ARG A 129 3.29 -5.02 20.95
C ARG A 129 1.88 -4.57 20.66
N GLY A 130 0.90 -5.46 20.82
CA GLY A 130 -0.50 -5.11 20.61
C GLY A 130 -1.26 -6.07 19.70
N TRP A 131 -0.84 -7.32 19.59
CA TRP A 131 -1.58 -8.32 18.84
C TRP A 131 -2.43 -9.17 19.77
N LEU A 132 -3.64 -9.51 19.31
CA LEU A 132 -4.59 -10.32 20.04
C LEU A 132 -4.95 -11.56 19.21
N PRO A 133 -4.78 -12.78 19.74
CA PRO A 133 -5.17 -13.99 19.03
C PRO A 133 -6.69 -14.15 18.99
N VAL A 134 -7.20 -14.66 17.88
CA VAL A 134 -8.59 -15.10 17.71
C VAL A 134 -8.56 -16.53 17.21
N ALA A 135 -9.37 -17.40 17.81
CA ALA A 135 -9.50 -18.80 17.42
C ALA A 135 -10.90 -19.07 16.87
N ILE A 136 -10.99 -19.85 15.80
CA ILE A 136 -12.21 -20.42 15.23
C ILE A 136 -12.28 -21.88 15.65
N LEU A 137 -13.21 -22.23 16.55
CA LEU A 137 -13.35 -23.55 17.11
C LEU A 137 -14.13 -24.53 16.23
N SER A 138 -14.86 -24.02 15.24
CA SER A 138 -15.69 -24.86 14.35
C SER A 138 -14.87 -25.66 13.33
N THR A 139 -13.55 -25.57 13.34
CA THR A 139 -12.65 -26.31 12.43
C THR A 139 -11.72 -27.25 13.21
N ASP A 140 -11.22 -28.30 12.56
CA ASP A 140 -10.22 -29.21 13.13
C ASP A 140 -8.98 -29.32 12.22
N PRO A 141 -7.81 -28.80 12.64
CA PRO A 141 -7.59 -28.06 13.89
C PRO A 141 -8.31 -26.70 13.92
N PRO A 142 -8.48 -26.08 15.12
CA PRO A 142 -9.05 -24.74 15.23
C PRO A 142 -8.29 -23.72 14.38
N GLY A 143 -9.02 -22.90 13.64
CA GLY A 143 -8.44 -21.83 12.84
C GLY A 143 -7.85 -20.75 13.74
N GLU A 144 -6.66 -20.24 13.42
CA GLU A 144 -6.01 -19.19 14.18
C GLU A 144 -5.89 -17.90 13.35
N GLY A 145 -6.08 -16.76 14.02
CA GLY A 145 -5.90 -15.45 13.43
C GLY A 145 -5.55 -14.40 14.48
N TRP A 146 -5.29 -13.19 13.99
CA TRP A 146 -4.72 -12.13 14.82
C TRP A 146 -5.35 -10.78 14.50
N VAL A 147 -5.68 -10.04 15.55
CA VAL A 147 -6.17 -8.65 15.47
C VAL A 147 -5.11 -7.72 16.03
N GLN A 148 -4.77 -6.68 15.26
CA GLN A 148 -3.82 -5.66 15.66
C GLN A 148 -4.53 -4.58 16.49
N CYS A 149 -4.28 -4.52 17.79
CA CYS A 149 -4.79 -3.50 18.69
C CYS A 149 -3.83 -2.30 18.72
N LEU A 150 -4.30 -1.14 18.27
CA LEU A 150 -3.52 0.09 18.20
C LEU A 150 -4.04 1.13 19.20
N GLY A 151 -3.13 1.81 19.90
CA GLY A 151 -3.48 2.95 20.73
C GLY A 151 -3.99 4.15 19.92
N PRO A 152 -4.59 5.15 20.59
CA PRO A 152 -5.20 6.30 19.91
C PRO A 152 -4.20 7.17 19.15
N GLU A 153 -2.96 7.23 19.61
CA GLU A 153 -1.89 8.06 19.06
C GLU A 153 -0.71 7.19 18.60
N GLY A 154 0.08 7.73 17.67
CA GLY A 154 1.22 7.06 17.07
C GLY A 154 1.16 7.09 15.55
N THR A 155 2.14 6.44 14.92
CA THR A 155 2.26 6.39 13.46
C THR A 155 1.82 5.02 12.93
N THR A 156 1.08 5.04 11.83
CA THR A 156 0.75 3.84 11.05
C THR A 156 1.34 4.00 9.66
N VAL A 157 2.24 3.10 9.28
CA VAL A 157 2.74 2.97 7.91
C VAL A 157 1.71 2.17 7.13
N VAL A 158 1.09 2.79 6.14
CA VAL A 158 0.27 2.09 5.14
C VAL A 158 1.15 1.88 3.93
N SER A 159 1.53 0.63 3.69
CA SER A 159 2.38 0.26 2.57
C SER A 159 1.58 -0.50 1.54
N ASP A 160 1.70 -0.04 0.30
CA ASP A 160 1.43 -0.89 -0.84
C ASP A 160 2.37 -2.12 -0.85
N ILE A 161 1.96 -3.19 -1.55
CA ILE A 161 2.75 -4.42 -1.68
C ILE A 161 3.44 -4.51 -3.04
N ASP A 162 2.62 -4.50 -4.09
CA ASP A 162 3.05 -4.86 -5.42
C ASP A 162 3.93 -3.77 -5.99
N ASP A 163 5.12 -4.15 -6.43
CA ASP A 163 6.19 -3.26 -6.80
C ASP A 163 6.76 -2.37 -5.70
N THR A 164 6.11 -2.24 -4.54
CA THR A 164 6.59 -1.47 -3.39
C THR A 164 7.54 -2.24 -2.48
N VAL A 165 7.16 -3.45 -2.07
CA VAL A 165 7.99 -4.35 -1.26
C VAL A 165 8.21 -5.70 -1.92
N LYS A 166 7.38 -6.05 -2.91
CA LYS A 166 7.50 -7.25 -3.75
C LYS A 166 7.71 -6.84 -5.21
N ASP A 167 8.71 -7.36 -5.89
CA ASP A 167 8.88 -7.16 -7.33
C ASP A 167 7.78 -7.94 -8.10
N THR A 168 6.81 -7.21 -8.63
CA THR A 168 5.63 -7.76 -9.30
C THR A 168 5.63 -7.44 -10.78
N GLN A 169 6.13 -6.27 -11.17
CA GLN A 169 6.06 -5.65 -12.49
C GLN A 169 4.61 -5.42 -12.95
N VAL A 170 3.80 -4.71 -12.14
CA VAL A 170 2.35 -4.52 -12.37
C VAL A 170 1.99 -3.85 -13.69
N LEU A 171 2.94 -3.13 -14.30
CA LEU A 171 2.76 -2.47 -15.59
C LEU A 171 2.88 -3.44 -16.79
N ASP A 172 3.50 -4.60 -16.59
CA ASP A 172 3.59 -5.67 -17.59
C ASP A 172 2.69 -6.83 -17.15
N ARG A 173 1.61 -7.05 -17.90
CA ARG A 173 0.60 -8.05 -17.56
C ARG A 173 1.17 -9.47 -17.50
N GLU A 174 2.02 -9.84 -18.45
CA GLU A 174 2.57 -11.19 -18.54
C GLU A 174 3.52 -11.45 -17.38
N GLU A 175 4.43 -10.50 -17.14
CA GLU A 175 5.37 -10.55 -16.03
C GLU A 175 4.65 -10.53 -14.67
N MET A 176 3.64 -9.67 -14.49
CA MET A 176 2.81 -9.65 -13.28
C MET A 176 2.18 -11.02 -12.99
N LEU A 177 1.55 -11.64 -13.99
CA LEU A 177 0.92 -12.95 -13.81
C LEU A 177 1.97 -14.04 -13.53
N ALA A 178 3.12 -14.01 -14.21
CA ALA A 178 4.21 -14.95 -13.99
C ALA A 178 4.84 -14.79 -12.59
N ASN A 179 5.14 -13.56 -12.16
CA ASN A 179 5.67 -13.26 -10.82
C ASN A 179 4.66 -13.59 -9.72
N THR A 180 3.37 -13.46 -10.01
CA THR A 180 2.31 -13.80 -9.05
C THR A 180 2.08 -15.30 -8.91
N PHE A 181 2.08 -16.06 -10.00
CA PHE A 181 1.64 -17.47 -9.97
C PHE A 181 2.72 -18.50 -10.27
N LEU A 182 3.78 -18.14 -11.00
CA LEU A 182 4.75 -19.11 -11.52
C LEU A 182 6.15 -19.02 -10.88
N ARG A 183 6.54 -17.83 -10.42
CA ARG A 183 7.87 -17.53 -9.91
C ARG A 183 7.87 -17.28 -8.40
N GLU A 184 9.04 -17.38 -7.79
CA GLU A 184 9.22 -16.99 -6.39
C GLU A 184 8.97 -15.48 -6.23
N PHE A 185 8.36 -15.11 -5.10
CA PHE A 185 8.25 -13.70 -4.76
C PHE A 185 9.64 -13.18 -4.42
N ARG A 186 9.94 -11.95 -4.85
CA ARG A 186 11.23 -11.31 -4.63
C ARG A 186 11.01 -10.01 -3.90
N ALA A 187 11.71 -9.80 -2.79
CA ALA A 187 11.65 -8.54 -2.07
C ALA A 187 12.36 -7.42 -2.84
N VAL A 188 11.81 -6.21 -2.75
CA VAL A 188 12.49 -4.99 -3.18
C VAL A 188 13.65 -4.72 -2.21
N PRO A 189 14.91 -4.66 -2.68
CA PRO A 189 16.08 -4.57 -1.81
C PRO A 189 16.04 -3.37 -0.85
N GLY A 190 16.38 -3.61 0.42
CA GLY A 190 16.51 -2.58 1.45
C GLY A 190 15.20 -2.16 2.13
N MET A 191 14.04 -2.52 1.57
CA MET A 191 12.74 -2.18 2.16
C MET A 191 12.50 -2.86 3.50
N ALA A 192 12.80 -4.16 3.61
CA ALA A 192 12.66 -4.92 4.86
C ALA A 192 13.44 -4.27 6.01
N ALA A 193 14.72 -3.95 5.79
CA ALA A 193 15.57 -3.29 6.79
C ALA A 193 15.07 -1.88 7.19
N ALA A 194 14.53 -1.12 6.24
CA ALA A 194 13.95 0.19 6.53
C ALA A 194 12.67 0.07 7.38
N TYR A 195 11.79 -0.86 7.03
CA TYR A 195 10.51 -1.06 7.72
C TYR A 195 10.71 -1.66 9.10
N ASP A 196 11.63 -2.60 9.23
CA ASP A 196 12.07 -3.17 10.51
C ASP A 196 12.58 -2.08 11.47
N ARG A 197 13.40 -1.13 10.98
CA ARG A 197 13.82 0.03 11.79
C ARG A 197 12.61 0.87 12.24
N TRP A 198 11.69 1.20 11.35
CA TRP A 198 10.50 1.99 11.71
C TRP A 198 9.57 1.26 12.69
N ALA A 199 9.45 -0.07 12.57
CA ALA A 199 8.72 -0.88 13.52
C ALA A 199 9.33 -0.80 14.92
N ARG A 200 10.66 -0.88 15.03
CA ARG A 200 11.39 -0.71 16.31
C ARG A 200 11.24 0.69 16.90
N GLU A 201 11.02 1.70 16.08
CA GLU A 201 10.70 3.07 16.51
C GLU A 201 9.21 3.24 16.91
N GLY A 202 8.42 2.17 16.86
CA GLY A 202 7.02 2.14 17.33
C GLY A 202 5.97 2.37 16.24
N ALA A 203 6.35 2.33 14.95
CA ALA A 203 5.39 2.40 13.87
C ALA A 203 4.59 1.09 13.75
N ALA A 204 3.26 1.21 13.61
CA ALA A 204 2.40 0.09 13.24
C ALA A 204 2.33 -0.05 11.71
N PHE A 205 2.14 -1.27 11.22
CA PHE A 205 2.06 -1.53 9.77
C PHE A 205 0.67 -1.98 9.35
N HIS A 206 0.24 -1.44 8.21
CA HIS A 206 -0.94 -1.85 7.47
C HIS A 206 -0.56 -2.10 6.01
N TRP A 207 -0.70 -3.34 5.56
CA TRP A 207 -0.42 -3.77 4.20
C TRP A 207 -1.66 -3.59 3.32
N LEU A 208 -1.52 -2.90 2.20
CA LEU A 208 -2.60 -2.54 1.31
C LEU A 208 -2.28 -3.05 -0.10
N SER A 209 -3.05 -3.98 -0.66
CA SER A 209 -2.81 -4.45 -2.03
C SER A 209 -4.12 -4.47 -2.82
N ALA A 210 -4.06 -4.03 -4.08
CA ALA A 210 -5.18 -4.19 -5.02
C ALA A 210 -5.29 -5.64 -5.57
N GLY A 211 -4.33 -6.50 -5.22
CA GLY A 211 -4.37 -7.92 -5.45
C GLY A 211 -5.50 -8.64 -4.71
N PRO A 212 -5.89 -9.82 -5.20
CA PRO A 212 -7.03 -10.58 -4.68
C PRO A 212 -6.70 -11.26 -3.33
N VAL A 213 -7.65 -11.21 -2.39
CA VAL A 213 -7.56 -11.82 -1.04
C VAL A 213 -7.07 -13.28 -1.01
N PRO A 214 -7.40 -14.18 -1.96
CA PRO A 214 -6.81 -15.53 -2.02
C PRO A 214 -5.28 -15.59 -1.97
N LEU A 215 -4.58 -14.52 -2.35
CA LEU A 215 -3.12 -14.45 -2.28
C LEU A 215 -2.57 -14.02 -0.90
N GLN A 216 -3.42 -13.55 0.00
CA GLN A 216 -3.02 -12.92 1.27
C GLN A 216 -2.06 -13.80 2.06
N GLY A 217 -2.37 -15.07 2.23
CA GLY A 217 -1.54 -15.96 3.04
C GLY A 217 -0.16 -16.24 2.45
N PHE A 218 0.00 -16.22 1.12
CA PHE A 218 1.31 -16.33 0.48
C PHE A 218 2.13 -15.04 0.65
N LEU A 219 1.45 -13.89 0.68
CA LEU A 219 2.09 -12.59 0.92
C LEU A 219 2.50 -12.45 2.40
N GLU A 220 1.68 -12.91 3.33
CA GLU A 220 2.01 -12.96 4.76
C GLU A 220 3.27 -13.79 5.02
N GLU A 221 3.35 -14.98 4.43
CA GLU A 221 4.52 -15.87 4.54
C GLU A 221 5.77 -15.24 3.93
N PHE A 222 5.67 -14.75 2.69
CA PHE A 222 6.77 -14.05 2.03
C PHE A 222 7.28 -12.84 2.82
N LEU A 223 6.38 -11.98 3.33
CA LEU A 223 6.76 -10.81 4.11
C LEU A 223 7.46 -11.22 5.41
N ALA A 224 7.01 -12.30 6.06
CA ALA A 224 7.66 -12.83 7.25
C ALA A 224 9.05 -13.40 6.95
N ASP A 225 9.19 -14.19 5.89
CA ASP A 225 10.46 -14.82 5.47
C ASP A 225 11.53 -13.78 5.08
N GLU A 226 11.10 -12.69 4.45
CA GLU A 226 11.97 -11.56 4.06
C GLU A 226 12.23 -10.58 5.22
N GLY A 227 11.68 -10.84 6.41
CA GLY A 227 11.93 -10.05 7.62
C GLY A 227 11.19 -8.71 7.68
N PHE A 228 10.08 -8.56 6.95
CA PHE A 228 9.19 -7.41 7.10
C PHE A 228 8.41 -7.48 8.42
N PRO A 229 8.01 -6.33 8.99
CA PRO A 229 7.24 -6.30 10.22
C PRO A 229 5.82 -6.85 10.02
N ALA A 230 5.29 -7.49 11.06
CA ALA A 230 3.88 -7.89 11.09
C ALA A 230 2.96 -6.66 10.94
N GLY A 231 1.89 -6.80 10.16
CA GLY A 231 0.94 -5.74 9.90
C GLY A 231 -0.44 -6.28 9.53
N ALA A 232 -1.48 -5.48 9.73
CA ALA A 232 -2.82 -5.86 9.27
C ALA A 232 -2.92 -5.71 7.75
N PHE A 233 -3.67 -6.59 7.08
CA PHE A 233 -3.85 -6.58 5.64
C PHE A 233 -5.20 -6.00 5.24
N THR A 234 -5.23 -5.33 4.09
CA THR A 234 -6.47 -5.08 3.36
C THR A 234 -6.22 -5.30 1.89
N MET A 235 -6.97 -6.25 1.32
CA MET A 235 -6.84 -6.70 -0.06
C MET A 235 -8.18 -6.67 -0.77
N ARG A 236 -8.17 -6.73 -2.10
CA ARG A 236 -9.38 -6.66 -2.90
C ARG A 236 -10.10 -8.00 -2.95
N GLU A 237 -11.42 -7.93 -2.99
CA GLU A 237 -12.24 -9.12 -3.16
C GLU A 237 -12.13 -9.73 -4.55
N PHE A 238 -12.19 -11.06 -4.58
CA PHE A 238 -12.25 -11.86 -5.79
C PHE A 238 -13.52 -12.72 -5.79
N ARG A 239 -14.34 -12.61 -6.84
CA ARG A 239 -15.74 -13.08 -6.84
C ARG A 239 -16.11 -14.04 -7.97
N TRP A 240 -15.22 -14.33 -8.93
CA TRP A 240 -15.49 -15.13 -10.16
C TRP A 240 -16.62 -14.62 -11.08
N SER A 241 -17.49 -13.73 -10.60
CA SER A 241 -18.71 -13.27 -11.26
C SER A 241 -18.49 -12.59 -12.62
N LYS A 242 -17.29 -12.06 -12.89
CA LYS A 242 -16.96 -11.41 -14.17
C LYS A 242 -15.98 -12.24 -15.02
N GLY A 243 -15.67 -13.45 -14.57
CA GLY A 243 -14.62 -14.30 -15.13
C GLY A 243 -13.25 -14.04 -14.47
N PRO A 244 -12.36 -15.05 -14.48
CA PRO A 244 -11.10 -15.01 -13.72
C PRO A 244 -10.18 -13.86 -14.11
N ILE A 245 -10.08 -13.56 -15.39
CA ILE A 245 -9.20 -12.52 -15.93
C ILE A 245 -9.73 -11.15 -15.53
N ASP A 246 -11.03 -10.90 -15.74
CA ASP A 246 -11.63 -9.59 -15.45
C ASP A 246 -11.59 -9.30 -13.96
N ASP A 247 -11.98 -10.25 -13.11
CA ASP A 247 -11.91 -10.07 -11.66
C ASP A 247 -10.47 -9.97 -11.14
N LEU A 248 -9.46 -10.49 -11.84
CA LEU A 248 -8.05 -10.39 -11.44
C LEU A 248 -7.42 -9.06 -11.88
N LEU A 249 -7.71 -8.62 -13.12
CA LEU A 249 -6.98 -7.54 -13.79
C LEU A 249 -7.77 -6.24 -13.91
N HIS A 250 -9.09 -6.26 -13.74
CA HIS A 250 -9.94 -5.10 -13.92
C HIS A 250 -10.47 -4.61 -12.57
N GLY A 251 -10.10 -3.37 -12.23
CA GLY A 251 -10.46 -2.69 -10.99
C GLY A 251 -9.95 -1.26 -11.00
N ASP A 252 -10.29 -0.49 -9.97
CA ASP A 252 -9.74 0.84 -9.73
C ASP A 252 -8.91 0.79 -8.44
N PRO A 253 -7.60 0.46 -8.53
CA PRO A 253 -6.70 0.41 -7.38
C PRO A 253 -6.71 1.72 -6.59
N ALA A 254 -6.68 2.87 -7.27
CA ALA A 254 -6.67 4.18 -6.62
C ALA A 254 -7.94 4.44 -5.82
N ALA A 255 -9.12 4.13 -6.37
CA ALA A 255 -10.39 4.26 -5.63
C ALA A 255 -10.48 3.28 -4.46
N PHE A 256 -10.01 2.03 -4.63
CA PHE A 256 -9.96 1.05 -3.56
C PHE A 256 -9.04 1.51 -2.42
N LYS A 257 -7.79 1.87 -2.72
CA LYS A 257 -6.81 2.38 -1.75
C LYS A 257 -7.32 3.63 -1.05
N GLY A 258 -7.94 4.56 -1.79
CA GLY A 258 -8.58 5.75 -1.24
C GLY A 258 -9.64 5.44 -0.18
N ARG A 259 -10.58 4.52 -0.48
CA ARG A 259 -11.62 4.11 0.47
C ARG A 259 -11.04 3.45 1.73
N VAL A 260 -10.01 2.62 1.59
CA VAL A 260 -9.35 1.99 2.73
C VAL A 260 -8.67 3.02 3.63
N LEU A 261 -7.95 3.98 3.03
CA LEU A 261 -7.29 5.06 3.77
C LEU A 261 -8.30 5.94 4.52
N ASP A 262 -9.40 6.31 3.86
CA ASP A 262 -10.48 7.09 4.49
C ASP A 262 -11.06 6.33 5.70
N GLY A 263 -11.35 5.03 5.56
CA GLY A 263 -11.84 4.19 6.66
C GLY A 263 -10.83 4.02 7.80
N LEU A 264 -9.52 3.94 7.50
CA LEU A 264 -8.47 3.93 8.52
C LEU A 264 -8.39 5.26 9.27
N ALA A 265 -8.51 6.39 8.57
CA ALA A 265 -8.48 7.71 9.18
C ALA A 265 -9.66 7.95 10.11
N GLU A 266 -10.86 7.48 9.74
CA GLU A 266 -12.06 7.49 10.57
C GLU A 266 -11.91 6.61 11.82
N ARG A 267 -11.38 5.39 11.64
CA ARG A 267 -11.18 4.44 12.74
C ARG A 267 -10.12 4.89 13.74
N PHE A 268 -9.09 5.59 13.28
CA PHE A 268 -7.93 6.02 14.11
C PHE A 268 -7.73 7.53 14.09
N PRO A 269 -8.68 8.33 14.63
CA PRO A 269 -8.77 9.78 14.39
C PRO A 269 -7.61 10.62 14.95
N ARG A 270 -6.73 10.03 15.77
CA ARG A 270 -5.56 10.69 16.37
C ARG A 270 -4.20 10.12 15.92
N ARG A 271 -4.17 9.04 15.13
CA ARG A 271 -2.92 8.49 14.57
C ARG A 271 -2.47 9.22 13.31
N ARG A 272 -1.18 9.28 13.03
CA ARG A 272 -0.64 9.85 11.79
C ARG A 272 -0.27 8.72 10.82
N PHE A 273 -0.34 9.00 9.52
CA PHE A 273 -0.08 8.01 8.47
C PHE A 273 1.19 8.32 7.68
N VAL A 274 2.02 7.31 7.47
CA VAL A 274 3.07 7.33 6.44
C VAL A 274 2.60 6.43 5.31
N LEU A 275 2.50 6.96 4.10
CA LEU A 275 1.98 6.24 2.94
C LEU A 275 3.15 5.87 2.04
N VAL A 276 3.32 4.59 1.73
CA VAL A 276 4.42 4.11 0.90
C VAL A 276 3.85 3.31 -0.26
N GLY A 277 4.17 3.72 -1.49
CA GLY A 277 3.61 3.08 -2.68
C GLY A 277 4.33 3.47 -3.96
N ASP A 278 4.07 2.76 -5.02
CA ASP A 278 4.73 2.93 -6.32
C ASP A 278 3.84 3.76 -7.28
N SER A 279 4.35 4.15 -8.45
CA SER A 279 3.52 4.88 -9.43
C SER A 279 2.71 3.99 -10.36
N GLY A 280 2.98 2.68 -10.41
CA GLY A 280 2.34 1.73 -11.31
C GLY A 280 0.84 1.62 -11.08
N GLU A 281 0.41 1.57 -9.81
CA GLU A 281 -1.02 1.51 -9.46
C GLU A 281 -1.66 2.86 -9.11
N ARG A 282 -1.00 3.98 -9.46
CA ARG A 282 -1.46 5.36 -9.17
C ARG A 282 -1.56 5.68 -7.67
N ASP A 283 -0.62 5.15 -6.87
CA ASP A 283 -0.58 5.45 -5.43
C ASP A 283 -0.36 6.93 -5.12
N PRO A 284 0.54 7.67 -5.80
CA PRO A 284 0.71 9.11 -5.55
C PRO A 284 -0.59 9.90 -5.68
N GLU A 285 -1.44 9.53 -6.63
CA GLU A 285 -2.75 10.14 -6.86
C GLU A 285 -3.72 9.81 -5.72
N ALA A 286 -3.82 8.53 -5.35
CA ALA A 286 -4.67 8.08 -4.24
C ALA A 286 -4.25 8.71 -2.92
N TYR A 287 -2.94 8.69 -2.62
CA TYR A 287 -2.36 9.22 -1.39
C TYR A 287 -2.41 10.74 -1.33
N GLY A 288 -2.17 11.41 -2.46
CA GLY A 288 -2.32 12.87 -2.58
C GLY A 288 -3.77 13.32 -2.39
N ALA A 289 -4.73 12.57 -2.96
CA ALA A 289 -6.15 12.86 -2.76
C ALA A 289 -6.57 12.65 -1.30
N PHE A 290 -6.11 11.56 -0.66
CA PHE A 290 -6.31 11.33 0.77
C PHE A 290 -5.70 12.44 1.63
N ALA A 291 -4.45 12.84 1.37
CA ALA A 291 -3.77 13.91 2.12
C ALA A 291 -4.51 15.26 2.05
N ARG A 292 -5.13 15.57 0.89
CA ARG A 292 -5.96 16.77 0.72
C ARG A 292 -7.28 16.69 1.49
N ARG A 293 -7.92 15.51 1.55
CA ARG A 293 -9.15 15.30 2.33
C ARG A 293 -8.89 15.28 3.85
N HIS A 294 -7.69 14.89 4.26
CA HIS A 294 -7.29 14.67 5.65
C HIS A 294 -6.06 15.51 6.04
N PRO A 295 -6.16 16.85 6.05
CA PRO A 295 -5.02 17.72 6.32
C PRO A 295 -4.41 17.47 7.71
N GLY A 296 -3.07 17.44 7.78
CA GLY A 296 -2.32 17.18 9.01
C GLY A 296 -2.24 15.71 9.44
N ARG A 297 -2.95 14.80 8.75
CA ARG A 297 -2.99 13.36 9.07
C ARG A 297 -1.85 12.58 8.42
N VAL A 298 -1.30 13.07 7.32
CA VAL A 298 -0.17 12.44 6.60
C VAL A 298 1.16 12.99 7.11
N ALA A 299 2.02 12.12 7.63
CA ALA A 299 3.39 12.43 8.05
C ALA A 299 4.40 12.36 6.91
N GLY A 300 4.13 11.54 5.89
CA GLY A 300 4.94 11.45 4.68
C GLY A 300 4.26 10.59 3.61
N ILE A 301 4.52 10.92 2.35
CA ILE A 301 4.22 10.07 1.19
C ILE A 301 5.58 9.71 0.59
N LEU A 302 5.85 8.42 0.46
CA LEU A 302 7.10 7.89 -0.09
C LEU A 302 6.76 7.10 -1.34
N ASN A 303 7.46 7.41 -2.43
CA ASN A 303 7.47 6.55 -3.59
C ASN A 303 8.86 5.97 -3.76
N HIS A 304 8.98 4.67 -3.51
CA HIS A 304 10.26 3.97 -3.50
C HIS A 304 10.83 3.84 -4.93
N ARG A 305 9.98 3.70 -5.97
CA ARG A 305 10.38 3.78 -7.39
C ARG A 305 10.79 5.17 -7.83
N LYS A 306 10.16 6.24 -7.31
CA LYS A 306 10.49 7.66 -7.55
C LYS A 306 11.62 8.19 -6.66
N ALA A 307 12.55 7.28 -6.34
CA ALA A 307 13.97 7.50 -6.63
C ALA A 307 14.31 7.50 -8.16
N GLY A 308 13.32 7.37 -9.04
CA GLY A 308 13.40 7.31 -10.51
C GLY A 308 12.13 7.84 -11.23
N PHE A 309 11.97 9.16 -11.29
CA PHE A 309 11.43 9.80 -12.50
C PHE A 309 12.63 10.02 -13.43
N GLU A 310 12.61 9.54 -14.67
CA GLU A 310 13.77 9.70 -15.55
C GLU A 310 13.91 11.14 -16.06
N ALA A 311 12.80 11.84 -16.32
CA ALA A 311 12.80 13.22 -16.79
C ALA A 311 12.06 14.17 -15.82
N ASN A 312 12.76 15.24 -15.43
CA ASN A 312 12.21 16.36 -14.68
C ASN A 312 12.42 17.63 -15.50
N GLY A 313 11.33 18.19 -16.03
CA GLY A 313 11.33 19.41 -16.82
C GLY A 313 10.81 20.58 -16.01
N MET A 314 11.66 21.56 -15.70
CA MET A 314 11.20 22.84 -15.19
C MET A 314 10.79 23.71 -16.37
N GLY A 315 9.48 23.81 -16.62
CA GLY A 315 8.92 24.77 -17.55
C GLY A 315 9.10 26.18 -17.02
N VAL A 316 9.63 27.08 -17.83
CA VAL A 316 9.85 28.49 -17.50
C VAL A 316 9.10 29.36 -18.50
N TRP A 317 8.26 30.26 -18.00
CA TRP A 317 7.24 30.93 -18.81
C TRP A 317 7.34 32.44 -18.66
N ALA A 318 7.28 33.16 -19.78
CA ALA A 318 7.23 34.62 -19.80
C ALA A 318 5.76 35.05 -19.82
N VAL A 319 5.15 35.09 -18.64
CA VAL A 319 3.74 35.41 -18.48
C VAL A 319 3.58 36.92 -18.25
N PRO A 320 2.69 37.63 -18.97
CA PRO A 320 2.39 39.03 -18.67
C PRO A 320 1.96 39.19 -17.20
N GLU A 321 2.49 40.19 -16.51
CA GLU A 321 2.30 40.35 -15.05
C GLU A 321 0.81 40.33 -14.64
N ALA A 322 -0.04 41.01 -15.41
CA ALA A 322 -1.49 41.05 -15.21
C ALA A 322 -2.21 39.69 -15.32
N ARG A 323 -1.57 38.68 -15.93
CA ARG A 323 -2.14 37.34 -16.16
C ARG A 323 -1.50 36.25 -15.28
N THR A 324 -0.54 36.59 -14.44
CA THR A 324 0.22 35.62 -13.63
C THR A 324 -0.67 34.77 -12.72
N ALA A 325 -1.69 35.37 -12.10
CA ALA A 325 -2.64 34.64 -11.25
C ALA A 325 -3.53 33.67 -12.05
N GLU A 326 -4.08 34.13 -13.17
CA GLU A 326 -4.92 33.34 -14.09
C GLU A 326 -4.14 32.14 -14.65
N VAL A 327 -2.97 32.40 -15.26
CA VAL A 327 -2.13 31.38 -15.89
C VAL A 327 -1.52 30.46 -14.83
N GLY A 328 -1.12 31.00 -13.68
CA GLY A 328 -0.60 30.21 -12.57
C GLY A 328 -1.62 29.21 -12.05
N ALA A 329 -2.89 29.60 -11.90
CA ALA A 329 -3.97 28.70 -11.50
C ALA A 329 -4.24 27.63 -12.56
N LEU A 330 -4.24 28.01 -13.85
CA LEU A 330 -4.38 27.07 -14.96
C LEU A 330 -3.26 26.02 -14.97
N PHE A 331 -2.01 26.44 -14.78
CA PHE A 331 -0.86 25.54 -14.74
C PHE A 331 -0.83 24.66 -13.50
N ALA A 332 -1.21 25.19 -12.33
CA ALA A 332 -1.30 24.40 -11.10
C ALA A 332 -2.40 23.32 -11.15
N ALA A 333 -3.38 23.46 -12.05
CA ALA A 333 -4.42 22.47 -12.28
C ALA A 333 -3.99 21.33 -13.23
N GLU A 334 -2.83 21.43 -13.89
CA GLU A 334 -2.29 20.35 -14.73
C GLU A 334 -1.78 19.19 -13.87
N PRO A 335 -2.30 17.96 -14.01
CA PRO A 335 -1.92 16.81 -13.16
C PRO A 335 -0.42 16.51 -13.13
N ALA A 336 0.29 16.78 -14.24
CA ALA A 336 1.72 16.56 -14.34
C ALA A 336 2.58 17.63 -13.65
N VAL A 337 1.98 18.76 -13.21
CA VAL A 337 2.68 19.84 -12.52
C VAL A 337 2.61 19.63 -11.00
N THR A 338 3.76 19.46 -10.33
CA THR A 338 3.78 19.30 -8.86
C THR A 338 3.87 20.62 -8.11
N HIS A 339 4.56 21.60 -8.67
CA HIS A 339 4.78 22.91 -8.07
C HIS A 339 4.74 23.99 -9.14
N CYS A 340 4.15 25.13 -8.79
CA CYS A 340 4.11 26.33 -9.61
C CYS A 340 4.68 27.50 -8.79
N TYR A 341 5.62 28.26 -9.34
CA TYR A 341 6.25 29.39 -8.65
C TYR A 341 6.16 30.66 -9.48
N LEU A 342 5.88 31.76 -8.81
CA LEU A 342 6.09 33.12 -9.34
C LEU A 342 7.44 33.64 -8.84
N ARG A 343 8.20 34.29 -9.73
CA ARG A 343 9.50 34.90 -9.46
C ARG A 343 9.63 36.25 -10.18
N PRO A 344 10.49 37.15 -9.67
CA PRO A 344 10.89 38.34 -10.40
C PRO A 344 11.61 38.00 -11.73
N THR A 345 11.58 38.93 -12.67
CA THR A 345 12.39 38.89 -13.90
C THR A 345 13.64 39.77 -13.77
N TYR A 346 14.63 39.51 -14.61
CA TYR A 346 15.90 40.24 -14.71
C TYR A 346 16.24 40.50 -16.19
N PRO A 347 17.14 41.45 -16.52
CA PRO A 347 17.49 41.76 -17.92
C PRO A 347 17.95 40.57 -18.75
N ASP A 348 18.62 39.60 -18.13
CA ASP A 348 19.11 38.36 -18.72
C ASP A 348 18.16 37.17 -18.50
N TRP A 349 17.10 37.34 -17.70
CA TRP A 349 16.15 36.29 -17.34
C TRP A 349 14.69 36.78 -17.35
N ARG A 350 13.99 36.52 -18.46
CA ARG A 350 12.63 37.03 -18.69
C ARG A 350 11.49 36.16 -18.16
N PHE A 351 11.77 34.96 -17.66
CA PHE A 351 10.72 34.01 -17.24
C PHE A 351 10.33 34.24 -15.77
N ASN A 352 9.05 34.50 -15.52
CA ASN A 352 8.51 34.82 -14.20
C ASN A 352 7.65 33.70 -13.58
N VAL A 353 7.09 32.79 -14.39
CA VAL A 353 6.34 31.63 -13.89
C VAL A 353 7.15 30.37 -14.14
N PHE A 354 7.21 29.49 -13.15
CA PHE A 354 7.95 28.23 -13.20
C PHE A 354 7.02 27.07 -12.86
N THR A 355 7.06 26.00 -13.64
CA THR A 355 6.25 24.79 -13.44
C THR A 355 7.13 23.56 -13.39
N MET A 356 7.07 22.79 -12.32
CA MET A 356 7.77 21.51 -12.21
C MET A 356 6.93 20.40 -12.84
N VAL A 357 7.25 20.04 -14.09
CA VAL A 357 6.59 18.96 -14.83
C VAL A 357 7.37 17.66 -14.66
N HIS A 358 6.64 16.58 -14.38
CA HIS A 358 7.19 15.24 -14.31
C HIS A 358 6.54 14.33 -15.34
N ALA A 359 7.35 13.57 -16.05
CA ALA A 359 6.90 12.55 -16.99
C ALA A 359 7.83 11.33 -16.97
N ASP A 360 7.46 10.32 -17.74
CA ASP A 360 8.25 9.14 -18.06
C ASP A 360 9.49 9.49 -18.89
N ASP A 361 9.38 10.39 -19.88
CA ASP A 361 10.51 10.87 -20.67
C ASP A 361 10.46 12.38 -21.01
N THR A 362 11.50 12.87 -21.69
CA THR A 362 11.58 14.28 -22.11
C THR A 362 10.57 14.63 -23.20
N ALA A 363 10.24 13.71 -24.11
CA ALA A 363 9.29 13.96 -25.19
C ALA A 363 7.89 14.22 -24.61
N ARG A 364 7.49 13.44 -23.60
CA ARG A 364 6.24 13.60 -22.89
C ARG A 364 6.20 14.89 -22.07
N CYS A 365 7.31 15.29 -21.44
CA CYS A 365 7.42 16.60 -20.79
C CYS A 365 7.12 17.73 -21.80
N GLU A 366 7.70 17.65 -23.00
CA GLU A 366 7.48 18.65 -24.05
C GLU A 366 6.04 18.67 -24.56
N GLU A 367 5.40 17.51 -24.70
CA GLU A 367 3.98 17.44 -25.06
C GLU A 367 3.07 18.14 -24.04
N ILE A 368 3.29 17.87 -22.75
CA ILE A 368 2.54 18.48 -21.66
C ILE A 368 2.73 20.00 -21.66
N LEU A 369 3.98 20.46 -21.72
CA LEU A 369 4.31 21.89 -21.75
C LEU A 369 3.73 22.55 -23.01
N ARG A 370 3.77 21.90 -24.16
CA ARG A 370 3.13 22.41 -25.38
C ARG A 370 1.62 22.55 -25.22
N GLY A 371 0.96 21.57 -24.60
CA GLY A 371 -0.47 21.63 -24.30
C GLY A 371 -0.80 22.77 -23.33
N MET A 372 0.02 22.98 -22.30
CA MET A 372 -0.11 24.10 -21.36
C MET A 372 0.06 25.45 -22.07
N SER A 373 1.04 25.58 -22.97
CA SER A 373 1.24 26.78 -23.79
C SER A 373 0.01 27.10 -24.63
N GLN A 374 -0.55 26.10 -25.32
CA GLN A 374 -1.74 26.27 -26.16
C GLN A 374 -2.96 26.73 -25.36
N ARG A 375 -3.21 26.13 -24.19
CA ARG A 375 -4.38 26.49 -23.35
C ARG A 375 -4.25 27.85 -22.68
N SER A 376 -3.04 28.25 -22.31
CA SER A 376 -2.78 29.55 -21.66
C SER A 376 -2.61 30.70 -22.65
N GLY A 377 -2.28 30.39 -23.90
CA GLY A 377 -1.86 31.37 -24.91
C GLY A 377 -0.46 31.95 -24.65
N VAL A 378 0.32 31.37 -23.73
CA VAL A 378 1.69 31.81 -23.43
C VAL A 378 2.65 31.05 -24.33
N ALA A 379 3.06 31.68 -25.43
CA ALA A 379 3.94 31.09 -26.44
C ALA A 379 5.43 31.19 -26.08
N ASP A 380 5.83 32.17 -25.26
CA ASP A 380 7.23 32.35 -24.85
C ASP A 380 7.52 31.56 -23.57
N TYR A 381 8.10 30.37 -23.76
CA TYR A 381 8.50 29.48 -22.69
C TYR A 381 9.76 28.68 -23.06
N GLY A 382 10.41 28.11 -22.05
CA GLY A 382 11.52 27.18 -22.19
C GLY A 382 11.38 26.00 -21.24
N VAL A 383 12.27 25.02 -21.37
CA VAL A 383 12.33 23.85 -20.50
C VAL A 383 13.76 23.70 -19.99
N LEU A 384 13.92 23.63 -18.66
CA LEU A 384 15.19 23.34 -18.02
C LEU A 384 15.15 21.90 -17.49
N TYR A 385 15.91 21.02 -18.13
CA TYR A 385 16.03 19.63 -17.68
C TYR A 385 17.10 19.46 -16.61
N SER A 386 16.79 18.62 -15.63
CA SER A 386 17.77 18.23 -14.61
C SER A 386 18.72 17.18 -15.19
N TYR A 387 19.95 17.58 -15.55
CA TYR A 387 20.97 16.66 -16.07
C TYR A 387 21.77 15.94 -14.98
N LYS A 388 22.04 16.65 -13.86
CA LYS A 388 22.82 16.11 -12.74
C LYS A 388 22.35 16.73 -11.43
N GLU A 389 22.05 15.88 -10.44
CA GLU A 389 21.73 16.32 -9.09
C GLU A 389 23.01 16.40 -8.26
N PHE A 390 23.52 17.61 -8.04
CA PHE A 390 24.73 17.81 -7.21
C PHE A 390 24.44 17.68 -5.71
N LYS A 391 23.21 18.01 -5.27
CA LYS A 391 22.82 18.05 -3.86
C LYS A 391 21.30 18.05 -3.70
N LYS A 392 20.75 17.11 -2.91
CA LYS A 392 19.35 17.10 -2.47
C LYS A 392 19.26 16.66 -1.02
N VAL A 393 19.28 17.65 -0.13
CA VAL A 393 19.17 17.45 1.32
C VAL A 393 18.21 18.49 1.89
N ARG A 394 17.47 18.13 2.94
CA ARG A 394 16.70 19.12 3.70
C ARG A 394 17.66 20.04 4.45
N GLN A 395 17.39 21.35 4.45
CA GLN A 395 18.15 22.26 5.29
C GLN A 395 17.86 21.99 6.78
N LEU A 396 18.92 21.95 7.58
CA LEU A 396 18.83 21.89 9.03
C LEU A 396 18.97 23.30 9.59
N TYR A 397 17.85 23.90 9.98
CA TYR A 397 17.83 25.24 10.56
C TYR A 397 18.44 25.22 11.98
N PHE A 398 19.12 26.31 12.35
CA PHE A 398 19.64 26.58 13.70
C PHE A 398 20.69 25.59 14.26
N THR A 399 21.45 24.92 13.40
CA THR A 399 22.48 23.94 13.81
C THR A 399 23.91 24.52 13.92
N GLY A 400 24.08 25.80 13.57
CA GLY A 400 25.40 26.46 13.45
C GLY A 400 26.31 25.88 12.36
N ALA A 401 25.82 24.90 11.58
CA ALA A 401 26.61 24.20 10.57
C ALA A 401 27.06 25.12 9.44
N ILE A 402 26.20 26.06 9.02
CA ILE A 402 26.51 27.05 7.99
C ILE A 402 27.62 27.99 8.48
N ALA A 403 27.52 28.55 9.69
CA ALA A 403 28.53 29.44 10.24
C ALA A 403 29.92 28.78 10.36
N ARG A 404 29.96 27.50 10.79
CA ARG A 404 31.22 26.73 10.82
C ARG A 404 31.79 26.50 9.43
N TRP A 405 30.94 26.19 8.44
CA TRP A 405 31.36 26.02 7.06
C TRP A 405 31.86 27.34 6.45
N GLU A 406 31.17 28.45 6.67
CA GLU A 406 31.60 29.79 6.23
C GLU A 406 32.92 30.22 6.86
N GLN A 407 33.17 29.90 8.13
CA GLN A 407 34.46 30.19 8.76
C GLN A 407 35.62 29.39 8.13
N ALA A 408 35.36 28.15 7.71
CA ALA A 408 36.35 27.27 7.13
C ALA A 408 36.58 27.49 5.62
N HIS A 409 35.54 27.91 4.90
CA HIS A 409 35.51 27.92 3.42
C HIS A 409 35.01 29.23 2.80
N GLY A 410 34.51 30.17 3.60
CA GLY A 410 34.07 31.47 3.13
C GLY A 410 35.24 32.29 2.59
N LEU A 411 34.96 33.12 1.59
CA LEU A 411 35.94 34.05 1.04
C LEU A 411 36.45 34.96 2.15
N LYS A 412 37.76 34.91 2.43
CA LYS A 412 38.37 35.81 3.40
C LYS A 412 38.37 37.23 2.82
N PRO A 413 38.01 38.26 3.59
CA PRO A 413 38.09 39.64 3.12
C PRO A 413 39.51 39.96 2.66
N GLY A 414 39.68 40.40 1.41
CA GLY A 414 40.97 40.80 0.82
C GLY A 414 41.65 39.78 -0.08
N ALA A 415 40.96 38.71 -0.50
CA ALA A 415 41.41 37.83 -1.58
C ALA A 415 40.70 38.20 -2.90
N ASP A 416 41.10 39.35 -3.47
CA ASP A 416 40.90 39.66 -4.89
C ASP A 416 42.23 39.47 -5.63
#